data_AF-A0A7R9I9Q7-F1
#
_entry.id   AF-A0A7R9I9Q7-F1
#
_cell.length_a   1.000
_cell.length_b   1.000
_cell.length_c   1.000
_cell.angle_alpha   90.00
_cell.angle_beta   90.00
_cell.angle_gamma   90.00
#
_symmetry.space_group_name_H-M   'P 1'
#
loop_
_entity.id
_entity.type
_entity.pdbx_description
1 polymer ?
#
loop_
_entity_poly.entity_id
_entity_poly.type
_entity_poly.pdbx_seq_one_letter_code
_entity_poly.pdbx_strand_id
1 'polypeptide(L)'
;MAAANEAGPSRSNNGEEKEKERDERMFECNICLDTARDAVVSMCGHLFCWPCLHQWLETRPNRQVCPVCKAAISKEKVVPLYGRGSTKQEDPR
;
A
#
# COMPACT_ATOMS: atom_id res chain seq x y z
N MET A 1 -34.54 -26.04 -49.75
CA MET A 1 -33.65 -25.26 -48.85
C MET A 1 -33.92 -25.77 -47.44
N ALA A 2 -33.07 -26.66 -46.90
CA ALA A 2 -31.96 -26.35 -45.99
C ALA A 2 -32.46 -25.73 -44.66
N ALA A 3 -32.11 -26.16 -43.45
CA ALA A 3 -31.36 -27.30 -42.92
C ALA A 3 -31.76 -27.46 -41.43
N ALA A 4 -31.60 -28.66 -40.88
CA ALA A 4 -31.91 -29.03 -39.50
C ALA A 4 -30.95 -28.43 -38.45
N ASN A 5 -31.39 -28.32 -37.18
CA ASN A 5 -30.95 -29.16 -36.04
C ASN A 5 -31.17 -28.53 -34.64
N GLU A 6 -31.34 -29.43 -33.68
CA GLU A 6 -32.02 -29.31 -32.38
C GLU A 6 -31.10 -29.01 -31.17
N ALA A 7 -31.75 -28.52 -30.09
CA ALA A 7 -31.55 -28.70 -28.63
C ALA A 7 -30.15 -28.74 -27.94
N GLY A 8 -29.91 -27.73 -27.08
CA GLY A 8 -29.26 -27.72 -25.73
C GLY A 8 -27.89 -28.40 -25.48
N PRO A 9 -27.24 -28.30 -24.28
CA PRO A 9 -27.52 -27.52 -23.07
C PRO A 9 -26.34 -26.62 -22.59
N SER A 10 -26.63 -25.78 -21.57
CA SER A 10 -25.76 -25.20 -20.52
C SER A 10 -24.24 -25.17 -20.69
N ARG A 11 -23.66 -23.96 -20.66
CA ARG A 11 -22.41 -23.70 -19.93
C ARG A 11 -22.43 -22.30 -19.31
N SER A 12 -22.65 -22.26 -18.00
CA SER A 12 -22.15 -21.20 -17.13
C SER A 12 -20.65 -21.03 -17.36
N ASN A 13 -20.16 -19.80 -17.44
CA ASN A 13 -18.94 -19.46 -16.72
C ASN A 13 -18.77 -17.96 -16.51
N ASN A 14 -18.91 -17.61 -15.24
CA ASN A 14 -18.38 -16.47 -14.49
C ASN A 14 -17.35 -15.58 -15.20
N GLY A 15 -17.67 -14.29 -15.21
CA GLY A 15 -16.72 -13.20 -15.43
C GLY A 15 -16.95 -12.02 -14.47
N GLU A 16 -17.65 -12.24 -13.36
CA GLU A 16 -17.56 -11.42 -12.15
C GLU A 16 -16.53 -12.21 -11.29
N GLU A 17 -15.34 -11.73 -10.93
CA GLU A 17 -15.00 -10.52 -10.20
C GLU A 17 -13.52 -10.18 -10.52
N LYS A 18 -13.26 -9.19 -11.37
CA LYS A 18 -11.95 -8.52 -11.45
C LYS A 18 -12.00 -7.14 -10.80
N GLU A 19 -12.69 -7.02 -9.67
CA GLU A 19 -12.74 -5.79 -8.87
C GLU A 19 -11.81 -5.81 -7.65
N LYS A 20 -11.17 -6.93 -7.31
CA LYS A 20 -10.20 -6.99 -6.20
C LYS A 20 -8.82 -6.40 -6.52
N GLU A 21 -8.49 -6.22 -7.80
CA GLU A 21 -7.16 -5.72 -8.23
C GLU A 21 -7.04 -4.19 -8.23
N ARG A 22 -8.14 -3.43 -8.03
CA ARG A 22 -8.11 -1.98 -8.23
C ARG A 22 -7.72 -1.18 -6.98
N ASP A 23 -7.94 -1.75 -5.78
CA ASP A 23 -7.69 -1.11 -4.48
C ASP A 23 -6.37 -1.51 -3.80
N GLU A 24 -5.67 -2.55 -4.28
CA GLU A 24 -4.40 -3.00 -3.66
C GLU A 24 -3.19 -2.11 -4.00
N ARG A 25 -3.38 -1.07 -4.82
CA ARG A 25 -2.40 0.02 -5.01
C ARG A 25 -2.45 1.08 -3.89
N MET A 26 -3.24 0.85 -2.84
CA MET A 26 -3.41 1.79 -1.74
C MET A 26 -2.31 1.56 -0.70
N PHE A 27 -1.44 2.56 -0.55
CA PHE A 27 -0.40 2.67 0.48
C PHE A 27 0.92 1.92 0.22
N GLU A 28 1.64 2.26 -0.86
CA GLU A 28 2.99 1.75 -1.13
C GLU A 28 4.11 2.56 -0.41
N CYS A 29 5.06 1.86 0.18
CA CYS A 29 6.23 2.45 0.82
C CYS A 29 7.24 2.99 -0.20
N ASN A 30 7.65 4.25 -0.08
CA ASN A 30 8.62 4.89 -0.97
C ASN A 30 10.08 4.42 -0.80
N ILE A 31 10.34 3.40 0.03
CA ILE A 31 11.68 2.81 0.22
C ILE A 31 11.72 1.37 -0.30
N CYS A 32 10.80 0.50 0.16
CA CYS A 32 10.78 -0.90 -0.26
C CYS A 32 9.90 -1.16 -1.49
N LEU A 33 9.10 -0.18 -1.92
CA LEU A 33 8.21 -0.27 -3.08
C LEU A 33 7.21 -1.43 -2.99
N ASP A 34 6.75 -1.70 -1.77
CA ASP A 34 5.76 -2.72 -1.44
C ASP A 34 4.72 -2.08 -0.50
N THR A 35 3.63 -2.78 -0.23
CA THR A 35 2.57 -2.37 0.71
C THR A 35 3.18 -1.94 2.04
N ALA A 36 2.85 -0.73 2.48
CA ALA A 36 3.42 -0.15 3.68
C ALA A 36 2.93 -0.88 4.94
N ARG A 37 3.83 -1.66 5.54
CA ARG A 37 3.63 -2.23 6.87
C ARG A 37 3.98 -1.20 7.93
N ASP A 38 3.17 -1.08 8.97
CA ASP A 38 3.39 -0.09 10.03
C ASP A 38 3.54 1.31 9.43
N ALA A 39 2.56 1.67 8.58
CA ALA A 39 2.63 2.80 7.68
C ALA A 39 2.75 4.12 8.46
N VAL A 40 3.74 4.93 8.08
CA VAL A 40 3.94 6.29 8.60
C VAL A 40 4.00 7.30 7.46
N VAL A 41 3.47 8.48 7.71
CA VAL A 41 3.56 9.62 6.79
C VAL A 41 4.43 10.69 7.41
N SER A 42 5.41 11.15 6.64
CA SER A 42 6.23 12.31 6.99
C SER A 42 5.44 13.60 6.89
N MET A 43 5.87 14.68 7.56
CA MET A 43 5.20 16.00 7.46
C MET A 43 5.14 16.54 6.02
N CYS A 44 6.05 16.09 5.14
CA CYS A 44 6.03 16.45 3.73
C CYS A 44 5.08 15.59 2.86
N GLY A 45 4.32 14.67 3.47
CA GLY A 45 3.28 13.88 2.81
C GLY A 45 3.72 12.54 2.22
N HIS A 46 5.01 12.20 2.25
CA HIS A 46 5.49 10.91 1.72
C HIS A 46 5.29 9.76 2.72
N LEU A 47 4.90 8.61 2.19
CA LEU A 47 4.52 7.39 2.90
C LEU A 47 5.66 6.36 2.93
N PHE A 48 5.86 5.73 4.08
CA PHE A 48 6.88 4.71 4.29
C PHE A 48 6.40 3.61 5.24
N CYS A 49 7.02 2.44 5.20
CA CYS A 49 7.03 1.54 6.35
C CYS A 49 7.85 2.19 7.46
N TRP A 50 7.37 2.12 8.70
CA TRP A 50 8.19 2.54 9.85
C TRP A 50 9.59 1.92 9.89
N PRO A 51 9.77 0.59 9.80
CA PRO A 51 11.11 0.00 9.85
C PRO A 51 12.04 0.50 8.73
N CYS A 52 11.49 0.75 7.54
CA CYS A 52 12.26 1.29 6.42
C CYS A 52 12.72 2.72 6.69
N LEU A 53 11.82 3.59 7.17
CA LEU A 53 12.16 4.97 7.48
C LEU A 53 13.11 5.05 8.69
N HIS A 54 12.90 4.23 9.71
CA HIS A 54 13.73 4.17 10.89
C HIS A 54 15.19 3.85 10.53
N GLN A 55 15.42 2.77 9.78
CA GLN A 55 16.75 2.39 9.27
C GLN A 55 17.40 3.53 8.46
N TRP A 56 16.61 4.21 7.63
CA TRP A 56 17.11 5.34 6.84
C TRP A 56 17.60 6.50 7.72
N LEU A 57 16.86 6.83 8.78
CA LEU A 57 17.22 7.91 9.69
C LEU A 57 18.42 7.52 10.58
N GLU A 58 18.49 6.27 11.04
CA GLU A 58 19.60 5.76 11.85
C GLU A 58 20.93 5.72 11.09
N THR A 59 20.90 5.32 9.81
CA THR A 59 22.11 5.31 8.97
C THR A 59 22.63 6.70 8.63
N ARG A 60 21.85 7.76 8.91
CA ARG A 60 22.12 9.15 8.47
C ARG A 60 21.84 10.17 9.57
N PRO A 61 22.48 10.06 10.76
CA PRO A 61 22.15 10.89 11.91
C PRO A 61 22.31 12.39 11.64
N ASN A 62 23.31 12.77 10.84
CA ASN A 62 23.59 14.17 10.47
C ASN A 62 22.71 14.69 9.31
N ARG A 63 21.86 13.85 8.71
CA ARG A 63 21.06 14.20 7.52
C ARG A 63 19.68 13.57 7.56
N GLN A 64 18.84 14.10 8.44
CA GLN A 64 17.45 13.69 8.62
C GLN A 64 16.55 14.32 7.55
N VAL A 65 16.56 13.74 6.35
CA VAL A 65 15.79 14.24 5.19
C VAL A 65 14.93 13.15 4.57
N CYS A 66 13.81 13.56 3.99
CA CYS A 66 12.93 12.70 3.21
C CYS A 66 13.69 11.99 2.08
N PRO A 67 13.57 10.66 1.94
CA PRO A 67 14.14 9.92 0.81
C PRO A 67 13.65 10.45 -0.54
N VAL A 68 12.41 10.93 -0.61
CA VAL A 68 11.75 11.39 -1.84
C VAL A 68 12.10 12.85 -2.15
N CYS A 69 11.54 13.80 -1.38
CA CYS A 69 11.63 15.23 -1.70
C CYS A 69 12.73 16.01 -0.97
N LYS A 70 13.52 15.34 -0.14
CA LYS A 70 14.62 15.93 0.67
C LYS A 70 14.19 16.98 1.72
N ALA A 71 12.89 17.17 1.97
CA ALA A 71 12.41 17.97 3.08
C ALA A 71 12.93 17.42 4.43
N ALA A 72 13.10 18.29 5.42
CA ALA A 72 13.51 17.89 6.76
C ALA A 72 12.48 16.92 7.38
N ILE A 73 12.96 15.85 8.01
CA ILE A 73 12.17 14.86 8.73
C ILE A 73 12.76 14.70 10.14
N SER A 74 11.94 14.33 11.12
CA SER A 74 12.42 13.78 12.39
C SER A 74 11.61 12.53 12.75
N LYS A 75 12.21 11.64 13.54
CA LYS A 75 11.60 10.37 13.98
C LYS A 75 10.29 10.60 14.75
N GLU A 76 10.22 11.68 15.51
CA GLU A 76 9.09 12.05 16.37
C GLU A 76 7.96 12.74 15.60
N LYS A 77 8.27 13.29 14.43
CA LYS A 77 7.37 14.12 13.61
C LYS A 77 6.72 13.36 12.46
N VAL A 78 6.75 12.03 12.48
CA VAL A 78 5.99 11.21 11.54
C VAL A 78 4.65 10.82 12.17
N VAL A 79 3.62 10.71 11.33
CA VAL A 79 2.26 10.38 11.74
C VAL A 79 1.98 8.93 11.32
N PRO A 80 1.77 7.99 12.27
CA PRO A 80 1.29 6.65 11.96
C PRO A 80 -0.09 6.69 11.30
N LEU A 81 -0.34 5.80 10.34
CA LEU A 81 -1.64 5.61 9.72
C LEU A 81 -2.30 4.35 10.24
N TYR A 82 -3.45 4.49 10.91
CA TYR A 82 -4.29 3.39 11.35
C TYR A 82 -5.50 3.28 10.44
N GLY A 83 -5.54 2.27 9.58
CA GLY A 83 -6.67 2.01 8.69
C GLY A 83 -7.92 1.57 9.47
N ARG A 84 -9.12 1.87 8.93
CA ARG A 84 -10.36 1.25 9.41
C ARG A 84 -10.33 -0.23 9.04
N GLY A 85 -10.24 -1.11 10.04
CA GLY A 85 -10.19 -2.57 9.86
C GLY A 85 -9.02 -3.27 10.55
N SER A 86 -8.03 -2.52 11.05
CA SER A 86 -6.92 -3.09 11.81
C SER A 86 -7.36 -3.44 13.24
N THR A 87 -7.34 -4.73 13.60
CA THR A 87 -7.72 -5.23 14.94
C THR A 87 -6.64 -4.99 16.00
N LYS A 88 -5.48 -4.46 15.62
CA LYS A 88 -4.39 -4.05 16.51
C LYS A 88 -3.98 -2.61 16.19
N GLN A 89 -4.23 -1.71 17.15
CA GLN A 89 -3.81 -0.32 17.08
C GLN A 89 -2.65 -0.12 18.06
N GLU A 90 -1.46 -0.57 17.67
CA GLU A 90 -0.22 -0.36 18.43
C GLU A 90 0.59 0.74 17.73
N ASP A 91 1.21 1.66 18.47
CA ASP A 91 2.09 2.68 17.87
C ASP A 91 3.30 1.96 17.25
N PRO A 92 3.55 2.13 15.95
CA PRO A 92 4.66 1.44 15.31
C PRO A 92 6.04 1.97 15.74
N ARG A 93 6.11 3.11 16.43
CA ARG A 93 7.35 3.88 16.66
C ARG A 93 8.12 3.54 17.93
#